data_AF-R1H345-F1
#
_entry.id   AF-R1H345-F1
#
_cell.length_a   1.000
_cell.length_b   1.000
_cell.length_c   1.000
_cell.angle_alpha   90.00
_cell.angle_beta   90.00
_cell.angle_gamma   90.00
#
_symmetry.space_group_name_H-M   'P 1'
#
loop_
_entity.id
_entity.type
_entity.pdbx_description
1 polymer ?
#
loop_
_entity_poly.entity_id
_entity_poly.type
_entity_poly.pdbx_seq_one_letter_code
_entity_poly.pdbx_strand_id
1 'polypeptide(L)' 'EQHEHADLGAMYTYNCTAPDQLSGLTAKLFSVYPSLSKLTVQGILPSGQTAAELTPTANTVNW' A
#
# COMPACT_ATOMS: atom_id res chain seq x y z
N GLU A 1 2.21 30.74 -0.64
CA GLU A 1 2.53 29.52 0.14
C GLU A 1 2.59 28.37 -0.85
N GLN A 2 3.77 27.76 -1.05
CA GLN A 2 3.96 26.65 -1.99
C GLN A 2 3.92 25.37 -1.17
N HIS A 3 2.81 24.64 -1.27
CA HIS A 3 2.72 23.29 -0.72
C HIS A 3 3.55 22.36 -1.61
N GLU A 4 4.78 22.09 -1.22
CA GLU A 4 5.65 21.14 -1.90
C GLU A 4 5.15 19.73 -1.56
N HIS A 5 4.39 19.13 -2.48
CA HIS A 5 4.04 17.72 -2.41
C HIS A 5 5.24 16.91 -2.89
N ALA A 6 5.86 16.16 -1.98
CA ALA A 6 6.93 15.24 -2.31
C ALA A 6 6.36 13.82 -2.47
N ASP A 7 6.62 13.22 -3.62
CA ASP A 7 6.27 11.82 -3.87
C ASP A 7 7.36 10.90 -3.30
N LEU A 8 6.93 9.79 -2.70
CA LEU A 8 7.82 8.77 -2.14
C LEU A 8 7.54 7.43 -2.80
N GLY A 9 8.59 6.79 -3.32
CA GLY A 9 8.53 5.44 -3.89
C GLY A 9 9.19 4.42 -2.97
N ALA A 10 8.54 3.28 -2.75
CA ALA A 10 9.11 2.15 -2.03
C ALA A 10 8.69 0.83 -2.67
N MET A 11 9.60 -0.14 -2.70
CA MET A 11 9.37 -1.48 -3.21
C MET A 11 9.72 -2.50 -2.13
N TYR A 12 8.82 -3.45 -1.88
CA TYR A 12 8.98 -4.50 -0.89
C TYR A 12 8.74 -5.86 -1.54
N THR A 13 9.54 -6.85 -1.17
CA THR A 13 9.38 -8.24 -1.61
C THR A 13 9.25 -9.13 -0.40
N TYR A 14 8.16 -9.91 -0.35
CA TYR A 14 7.89 -10.85 0.73
C TYR A 14 8.06 -12.27 0.21
N ASN A 15 8.80 -13.10 0.95
CA ASN A 15 8.87 -14.53 0.69
C ASN A 15 7.98 -15.26 1.71
N CYS A 16 6.82 -15.72 1.27
CA CYS A 16 5.82 -16.36 2.12
C CYS A 16 5.85 -17.88 1.95
N THR A 17 5.73 -18.64 3.03
CA THR A 17 5.64 -20.11 2.99
C THR A 17 4.31 -20.62 2.45
N ALA A 18 3.22 -19.86 2.63
CA ALA A 18 1.89 -20.17 2.12
C ALA A 18 1.24 -18.89 1.54
N PRO A 19 1.63 -18.47 0.32
CA PRO A 19 1.16 -17.23 -0.27
C PRO A 19 -0.37 -17.21 -0.50
N ASP A 20 -0.99 -18.38 -0.67
CA ASP A 20 -2.44 -18.51 -0.90
C ASP A 20 -3.30 -18.18 0.33
N GLN A 21 -2.70 -18.04 1.52
CA GLN A 21 -3.39 -17.61 2.74
C GLN A 21 -3.43 -16.09 2.91
N LEU A 22 -2.78 -15.32 2.03
CA LEU A 22 -2.83 -13.87 2.07
C LEU A 22 -4.16 -13.36 1.54
N SER A 23 -4.92 -12.65 2.38
CA SER A 23 -6.22 -12.06 2.00
C SER A 23 -6.17 -10.55 1.73
N GLY A 24 -5.03 -9.91 1.99
CA GLY A 24 -4.89 -8.47 1.84
C GLY A 24 -3.64 -7.87 2.50
N LEU A 25 -3.52 -6.54 2.35
CA LEU A 25 -2.49 -5.72 2.95
C LEU A 25 -3.09 -4.43 3.51
N THR A 26 -2.78 -4.14 4.77
CA THR A 26 -3.12 -2.88 5.43
C THR A 26 -1.89 -1.99 5.52
N ALA A 27 -1.94 -0.83 4.88
CA ALA A 27 -0.88 0.18 4.91
C ALA A 27 -0.95 1.00 6.22
N LYS A 28 -0.01 0.75 7.13
CA LYS A 28 0.12 1.50 8.41
C LYS A 28 0.90 2.81 8.29
N LEU A 29 1.39 3.16 7.09
CA LEU A 29 2.23 4.35 6.88
C LEU A 29 1.53 5.66 7.28
N PHE A 30 0.21 5.75 7.11
CA PHE A 30 -0.56 6.94 7.52
C PHE A 30 -0.46 7.23 9.04
N SER A 31 -0.27 6.22 9.88
CA SER A 31 -0.09 6.40 11.32
C SER A 31 1.33 6.85 11.69
N VAL A 32 2.33 6.50 10.85
CA VAL A 32 3.73 6.88 11.06
C VAL A 32 4.00 8.28 10.49
N TYR A 33 3.36 8.61 9.38
CA TYR A 33 3.50 9.88 8.68
C TYR A 33 2.12 10.54 8.52
N PRO A 34 1.66 11.34 9.50
CA PRO A 34 0.33 11.94 9.47
C PRO A 34 0.08 12.92 8.31
N SER A 35 1.15 13.40 7.65
CA SER A 35 1.06 14.26 6.47
C SER A 35 0.78 13.49 5.18
N LEU A 36 0.89 12.16 5.18
CA LEU A 36 0.53 11.34 4.01
C LEU A 36 -0.99 11.38 3.82
N SER A 37 -1.43 11.86 2.67
CA SER A 37 -2.85 11.92 2.31
C SER A 37 -3.28 10.76 1.41
N LYS A 38 -2.33 10.18 0.67
CA LYS A 38 -2.60 9.20 -0.39
C LYS A 38 -1.44 8.23 -0.59
N LEU A 39 -1.76 6.97 -0.87
CA LEU A 39 -0.80 5.96 -1.32
C LEU A 39 -1.34 5.25 -2.56
N THR A 40 -0.50 5.11 -3.58
CA THR A 40 -0.79 4.23 -4.71
C THR A 40 -0.06 2.91 -4.49
N VAL A 41 -0.83 1.82 -4.40
CA VAL A 41 -0.30 0.48 -4.16
C VAL A 41 -0.48 -0.36 -5.41
N GLN A 42 0.58 -1.06 -5.79
CA GLN A 42 0.57 -2.07 -6.85
C GLN A 42 1.12 -3.37 -6.27
N GLY A 43 0.42 -4.47 -6.51
CA GLY A 43 0.78 -5.79 -6.01
C GLY A 43 0.83 -6.81 -7.14
N ILE A 44 1.82 -7.69 -7.10
CA ILE A 44 1.93 -8.86 -7.99
C ILE A 44 1.81 -10.09 -7.10
N LEU A 45 0.71 -10.84 -7.28
CA LEU A 45 0.36 -12.02 -6.49
C LEU A 45 0.26 -13.25 -7.40
N PRO A 46 0.29 -14.48 -6.84
CA PRO A 46 0.06 -15.69 -7.63
C PRO A 46 -1.29 -15.67 -8.37
N SER A 47 -2.32 -15.04 -7.79
CA SER A 47 -3.66 -14.89 -8.35
C SER A 47 -3.77 -13.81 -9.43
N GLY A 48 -2.77 -12.93 -9.56
CA GLY A 48 -2.77 -11.85 -10.55
C GLY A 48 -2.15 -10.55 -10.05
N GLN A 49 -2.32 -9.48 -10.82
CA GLN A 49 -1.89 -8.13 -10.44
C GLN A 49 -3.07 -7.35 -9.85
N THR A 50 -2.80 -6.54 -8.82
CA THR A 50 -3.77 -5.64 -8.22
C THR A 50 -3.20 -4.23 -8.11
N ALA A 51 -4.07 -3.23 -8.18
CA ALA A 51 -3.73 -1.84 -7.96
C ALA A 51 -4.83 -1.16 -7.16
N ALA A 52 -4.45 -0.32 -6.21
CA ALA A 52 -5.40 0.41 -5.37
C ALA A 52 -4.84 1.78 -4.96
N GLU A 53 -5.75 2.71 -4.74
CA GLU A 53 -5.46 3.97 -4.07
C GLU A 53 -5.96 3.89 -2.63
N LEU A 54 -5.09 4.22 -1.68
CA LEU A 54 -5.37 4.18 -0.26
C LEU A 54 -5.35 5.58 0.34
N THR A 55 -6.19 5.78 1.35
CA THR A 55 -6.26 7.01 2.16
C THR A 55 -6.17 6.65 3.65
N PRO A 56 -6.00 7.64 4.56
CA PRO A 56 -5.98 7.35 6.00
C PRO A 56 -7.22 6.62 6.52
N THR A 57 -8.39 6.81 5.90
CA THR A 57 -9.67 6.16 6.29
C THR A 57 -9.96 4.89 5.51
N ALA A 58 -9.25 4.63 4.42
CA ALA A 58 -9.37 3.44 3.58
C ALA A 58 -7.97 2.95 3.21
N ASN A 59 -7.30 2.27 4.14
CA ASN A 59 -5.88 1.91 4.04
C ASN A 59 -5.62 0.41 3.84
N THR A 60 -6.64 -0.35 3.42
CA THR A 60 -6.51 -1.80 3.21
C THR A 60 -6.87 -2.18 1.78
N VAL A 61 -6.01 -2.97 1.15
CA VAL A 61 -6.28 -3.66 -0.12
C VAL A 61 -6.56 -5.12 0.19
N ASN A 62 -7.69 -5.64 -0.29
CA ASN A 62 -8.00 -7.06 -0.22
C ASN A 62 -7.85 -7.68 -1.62
N TRP A 63 -7.56 -8.98 -1.69
CA TRP A 63 -7.50 -9.75 -2.92
C TRP A 63 -7.91 -11.20 -2.68
#